data_AF-A0A3C0SUW4-F1
#
_entry.id   AF-A0A3C0SUW4-F1
#
_cell.length_a   1.000
_cell.length_b   1.000
_cell.length_c   1.000
_cell.angle_alpha   90.00
_cell.angle_beta   90.00
_cell.angle_gamma   90.00
#
_symmetry.space_group_name_H-M   'P 1'
#
loop_
_entity.id
_entity.type
_entity.pdbx_description
1 polymer ?
#
loop_
_entity_poly.entity_id
_entity_poly.type
_entity_poly.pdbx_seq_one_letter_code
_entity_poly.pdbx_strand_id
1 'polypeptide(L)'
;CIIPVGFISMLIEPEIENQLVYGIGWQFSNYKLLPLVFLSCMVTGYTEEIFFRSYLFKSLQNAGAGLLPAAIITSLLFGAGHIYEGYYAFAATAAIGAFLSFIFIKTKSIHTVAIGHGLYNFSVLLIAMTGVL
;
A
#
# COMPACT_ATOMS: atom_id res chain seq x y z
N CYS A 1 -3.09 -3.30 0.78
CA CYS A 1 -3.43 -2.55 -0.43
C CYS A 1 -3.88 -3.50 -1.56
N ILE A 2 -5.16 -3.84 -1.55
CA ILE A 2 -5.87 -4.61 -2.58
C ILE A 2 -6.52 -3.55 -3.48
N ILE A 3 -5.74 -2.97 -4.41
CA ILE A 3 -6.25 -1.91 -5.28
C ILE A 3 -7.41 -2.35 -6.21
N PRO A 4 -7.71 -3.64 -6.51
CA PRO A 4 -8.90 -3.90 -7.32
C PRO A 4 -10.21 -3.83 -6.54
N VAL A 5 -10.30 -4.25 -5.27
CA VAL A 5 -11.62 -4.52 -4.68
C VAL A 5 -12.34 -3.24 -4.25
N GLY A 6 -11.64 -2.28 -3.63
CA GLY A 6 -12.26 -1.04 -3.15
C GLY A 6 -12.72 -0.08 -4.26
N PHE A 7 -12.09 -0.11 -5.43
CA PHE A 7 -12.51 0.69 -6.58
C PHE A 7 -13.60 -0.01 -7.39
N ILE A 8 -13.57 -1.35 -7.45
CA ILE A 8 -14.60 -2.18 -8.07
C ILE A 8 -15.89 -2.15 -7.22
N SER A 9 -15.82 -2.11 -5.89
CA SER A 9 -17.00 -2.04 -5.02
C SER A 9 -17.81 -0.75 -5.19
N MET A 10 -17.15 0.38 -5.52
CA MET A 10 -17.84 1.64 -5.83
C MET A 10 -18.63 1.62 -7.15
N LEU A 11 -18.36 0.66 -8.04
CA LEU A 11 -18.97 0.54 -9.37
C LEU A 11 -19.97 -0.62 -9.46
N ILE A 12 -20.14 -1.39 -8.38
CA ILE A 12 -20.97 -2.60 -8.34
C ILE A 12 -22.15 -2.40 -7.37
N GLU A 13 -23.31 -2.97 -7.70
CA GLU A 13 -24.48 -2.96 -6.82
C GLU A 13 -24.17 -3.64 -5.46
N PRO A 14 -24.66 -3.07 -4.33
CA PRO A 14 -24.31 -3.53 -2.98
C PRO A 14 -24.71 -4.99 -2.70
N GLU A 15 -25.67 -5.55 -3.44
CA GLU A 15 -26.07 -6.96 -3.36
C GLU A 15 -24.99 -7.91 -3.93
N ILE A 16 -24.37 -7.53 -5.05
CA ILE A 16 -23.29 -8.29 -5.70
C ILE A 16 -21.98 -8.13 -4.92
N GLU A 17 -21.73 -6.94 -4.36
CA GLU A 17 -20.61 -6.70 -3.45
C GLU A 17 -20.71 -7.60 -2.22
N ASN A 18 -21.88 -7.68 -1.57
CA ASN A 18 -22.05 -8.54 -0.40
C ASN A 18 -21.81 -10.03 -0.73
N GLN A 19 -22.27 -10.53 -1.88
CA GLN A 19 -22.00 -11.92 -2.26
C GLN A 19 -20.55 -12.20 -2.67
N LEU A 20 -19.85 -11.24 -3.29
CA LEU A 20 -18.44 -11.43 -3.68
C LEU A 20 -17.47 -11.16 -2.54
N VAL A 21 -17.72 -10.15 -1.70
CA VAL A 21 -16.83 -9.73 -0.60
C VAL A 21 -17.05 -10.55 0.67
N TYR A 22 -18.29 -10.94 0.99
CA TYR A 22 -18.58 -11.84 2.13
C TYR A 22 -18.71 -13.32 1.74
N GLY A 23 -19.03 -13.64 0.48
CA GLY A 23 -19.08 -15.04 0.01
C GLY A 23 -17.69 -15.62 -0.28
N ILE A 24 -16.73 -14.78 -0.68
CA ILE A 24 -15.31 -15.11 -0.63
C ILE A 24 -14.83 -14.72 0.77
N GLY A 25 -15.02 -15.61 1.74
CA GLY A 25 -14.34 -15.43 3.02
C GLY A 25 -12.85 -15.25 2.73
N TRP A 26 -12.31 -14.04 2.92
CA TRP A 26 -10.87 -13.74 2.85
C TRP A 26 -10.14 -14.39 4.03
N GLN A 27 -10.49 -15.63 4.35
CA GLN A 27 -9.76 -16.49 5.22
C GLN A 27 -8.59 -17.02 4.42
N PHE A 28 -7.46 -16.32 4.53
CA PHE A 28 -6.18 -16.81 4.06
C PHE A 28 -5.70 -17.97 4.96
N SER A 29 -6.47 -19.05 5.03
CA SER A 29 -6.16 -20.27 5.78
C SER A 29 -5.38 -21.29 4.94
N ASN A 30 -5.32 -21.08 3.62
CA ASN A 30 -4.63 -21.96 2.69
C ASN A 30 -3.21 -21.49 2.39
N TYR A 31 -2.23 -22.16 3.01
CA TYR A 31 -0.80 -21.89 2.82
C TYR A 31 -0.33 -22.04 1.36
N LYS A 32 -1.07 -22.75 0.50
CA LYS A 32 -0.74 -22.87 -0.93
C LYS A 32 -0.79 -21.54 -1.67
N LEU A 33 -1.48 -20.53 -1.12
CA LEU A 33 -1.58 -19.19 -1.70
C LEU A 33 -0.37 -18.31 -1.39
N LEU A 34 0.53 -18.70 -0.48
CA LEU A 34 1.67 -17.88 -0.07
C LEU A 34 2.53 -17.36 -1.23
N PRO A 35 2.87 -18.16 -2.27
CA PRO A 35 3.64 -17.63 -3.40
C PRO A 35 2.91 -16.53 -4.17
N LEU A 36 1.60 -16.67 -4.34
CA LEU A 36 0.76 -15.69 -5.02
C LEU A 36 0.59 -14.42 -4.18
N VAL A 37 0.40 -14.57 -2.87
CA VAL A 37 0.34 -13.45 -1.92
C VAL A 37 1.66 -12.69 -1.93
N PHE A 38 2.79 -13.38 -1.84
CA PHE A 38 4.11 -12.78 -1.91
C PHE A 38 4.31 -11.99 -3.20
N LEU A 39 4.02 -12.59 -4.36
CA LEU A 39 4.14 -11.92 -5.64
C LEU A 39 3.23 -10.69 -5.72
N SER A 40 2.00 -10.80 -5.24
CA SER A 40 1.04 -9.69 -5.20
C SER A 40 1.57 -8.54 -4.34
N CYS A 41 2.12 -8.84 -3.16
CA CYS A 41 2.73 -7.84 -2.29
C CYS A 41 3.92 -7.14 -2.95
N MET A 42 4.76 -7.88 -3.69
CA MET A 42 5.87 -7.29 -4.46
C MET A 42 5.34 -6.37 -5.55
N VAL A 43 4.40 -6.82 -6.37
CA VAL A 43 3.82 -6.04 -7.47
C VAL A 43 3.15 -4.77 -6.94
N THR A 44 2.37 -4.88 -5.86
CA THR A 44 1.75 -3.73 -5.19
C THR A 44 2.81 -2.76 -4.68
N GLY A 45 3.81 -3.24 -3.94
CA GLY A 45 4.90 -2.40 -3.44
C GLY A 45 5.61 -1.64 -4.56
N TYR A 46 5.96 -2.32 -5.66
CA TYR A 46 6.56 -1.66 -6.82
C TYR A 46 5.62 -0.63 -7.47
N THR A 47 4.35 -0.96 -7.66
CA THR A 47 3.39 -0.08 -8.32
C THR A 47 3.20 1.22 -7.53
N GLU A 48 3.00 1.09 -6.22
CA GLU A 48 2.82 2.24 -5.33
C GLU A 48 4.10 3.08 -5.24
N GLU A 49 5.26 2.45 -5.03
CA GLU A 49 6.52 3.20 -4.92
C GLU A 49 6.91 3.90 -6.22
N ILE A 50 6.64 3.30 -7.39
CA ILE A 50 6.86 3.97 -8.68
C ILE A 50 6.01 5.25 -8.76
N PHE A 51 4.73 5.16 -8.42
CA PHE A 51 3.85 6.33 -8.46
C PHE A 51 4.24 7.39 -7.42
N PHE A 52 4.38 7.01 -6.15
CA PHE A 52 4.59 7.98 -5.08
C PHE A 52 6.03 8.53 -5.04
N ARG A 53 7.06 7.70 -5.22
CA ARG A 53 8.48 8.09 -5.03
C ARG A 53 9.17 8.44 -6.33
N SER A 54 8.89 7.70 -7.41
CA SER A 54 9.55 7.97 -8.70
C SER A 54 8.83 9.04 -9.50
N TYR A 55 7.49 9.07 -9.49
CA TYR A 55 6.71 10.06 -10.21
C TYR A 55 6.35 11.26 -9.32
N LEU A 56 5.43 11.10 -8.36
CA LEU A 56 4.83 12.23 -7.63
C LEU A 56 5.86 13.04 -6.83
N PHE A 57 6.72 12.38 -6.05
CA PHE A 57 7.79 13.03 -5.30
C PHE A 57 8.74 13.84 -6.18
N LYS A 58 9.15 13.28 -7.33
CA LYS A 58 10.01 13.95 -8.31
C LYS A 58 9.28 15.09 -9.02
N SER A 59 8.01 14.92 -9.36
CA SER A 59 7.17 15.97 -9.95
C SER A 59 7.02 17.17 -9.02
N LEU A 60 6.81 16.94 -7.72
CA LEU A 60 6.79 18.00 -6.72
C LEU A 60 8.14 18.72 -6.62
N GLN A 61 9.25 17.98 -6.63
CA GLN A 61 10.58 18.60 -6.65
C GLN A 61 10.82 19.43 -7.92
N ASN A 62 10.41 18.94 -9.08
CA ASN A 62 10.50 19.68 -10.34
C ASN A 62 9.62 20.94 -10.34
N ALA A 63 8.51 20.93 -9.59
CA ALA A 63 7.67 22.10 -9.34
C ALA A 63 8.23 23.07 -8.28
N GLY A 64 9.43 22.81 -7.74
CA GLY A 64 10.12 23.68 -6.80
C GLY A 64 9.96 23.30 -5.32
N ALA A 65 9.28 22.20 -5.00
CA ALA A 65 9.20 21.71 -3.62
C ALA A 65 10.57 21.19 -3.15
N GLY A 66 10.98 21.58 -1.94
CA GLY A 66 12.14 20.96 -1.29
C GLY A 66 11.88 19.48 -0.92
N LEU A 67 12.93 18.76 -0.53
CA LEU A 67 12.84 17.35 -0.13
C LEU A 67 11.80 17.10 0.97
N LEU A 68 11.78 17.96 2.00
CA LEU A 68 10.90 17.80 3.15
C LEU A 68 9.42 18.04 2.78
N PRO A 69 9.02 19.16 2.15
CA PRO A 69 7.66 19.34 1.67
C PRO A 69 7.20 18.23 0.71
N ALA A 70 8.04 17.80 -0.23
CA ALA A 70 7.70 16.71 -1.15
C ALA A 70 7.46 15.39 -0.40
N ALA A 71 8.28 15.08 0.63
CA ALA A 71 8.11 13.89 1.46
C ALA A 71 6.81 13.95 2.27
N ILE A 72 6.50 15.09 2.88
CA ILE A 72 5.27 15.26 3.67
C ILE A 72 4.04 15.09 2.78
N ILE A 73 3.98 15.80 1.64
CA ILE A 73 2.83 15.77 0.75
C ILE A 73 2.59 14.36 0.21
N THR A 74 3.63 13.70 -0.30
CA THR A 74 3.50 12.32 -0.83
C THR A 74 3.09 11.32 0.23
N SER A 75 3.57 11.48 1.47
CA SER A 75 3.21 10.58 2.58
C SER A 75 1.78 10.78 3.05
N LEU A 76 1.30 12.03 3.11
CA LEU A 76 -0.10 12.32 3.43
C LEU A 76 -1.05 11.82 2.33
N LEU A 77 -0.68 11.98 1.06
CA LEU A 77 -1.47 11.44 -0.05
C LEU A 77 -1.47 9.91 -0.07
N PHE A 78 -0.34 9.28 0.27
CA PHE A 78 -0.26 7.83 0.44
C PHE A 78 -1.21 7.34 1.55
N GLY A 79 -1.20 8.02 2.69
CA GLY A 79 -2.12 7.71 3.79
C GLY A 79 -3.58 8.02 3.44
N ALA A 80 -3.85 9.09 2.71
CA ALA A 80 -5.19 9.44 2.23
C ALA A 80 -5.77 8.34 1.31
N GLY A 81 -4.91 7.67 0.54
CA GLY A 81 -5.30 6.49 -0.24
C GLY A 81 -5.83 5.33 0.60
N HIS A 82 -5.56 5.31 1.90
CA HIS A 82 -5.98 4.28 2.85
C HIS A 82 -7.01 4.77 3.88
N ILE A 83 -7.51 6.00 3.74
CA ILE A 83 -8.44 6.58 4.73
C ILE A 83 -9.78 5.82 4.81
N TYR A 84 -10.14 5.10 3.75
CA TYR A 84 -11.34 4.25 3.72
C TYR A 84 -11.26 3.08 4.71
N GLU A 85 -10.05 2.72 5.17
CA GLU A 85 -9.81 1.71 6.22
C GLU A 85 -9.92 2.31 7.64
N GLY A 86 -10.15 3.63 7.75
CA GLY A 86 -10.35 4.37 9.00
C GLY A 86 -9.20 5.32 9.33
N TYR A 87 -9.43 6.22 10.30
CA TYR A 87 -8.47 7.26 10.67
C TYR A 87 -7.16 6.71 11.23
N TYR A 88 -7.20 5.58 11.94
CA TYR A 88 -5.98 4.92 12.43
C TYR A 88 -5.16 4.34 11.27
N ALA A 89 -5.80 3.76 10.26
CA ALA A 89 -5.13 3.27 9.07
C ALA A 89 -4.49 4.42 8.28
N PHE A 90 -5.19 5.54 8.11
CA PHE A 90 -4.63 6.77 7.54
C PHE A 90 -3.36 7.21 8.27
N ALA A 91 -3.40 7.32 9.60
CA ALA A 91 -2.25 7.78 10.38
C ALA A 91 -1.06 6.82 10.29
N ALA A 92 -1.31 5.51 10.40
CA ALA A 92 -0.29 4.48 10.31
C ALA A 92 0.36 4.43 8.91
N THR A 93 -0.46 4.46 7.85
CA THR A 93 0.03 4.43 6.47
C THR A 93 0.73 5.73 6.07
N ALA A 94 0.29 6.89 6.56
CA ALA A 94 1.03 8.14 6.39
C ALA A 94 2.41 8.10 7.07
N ALA A 95 2.50 7.52 8.28
CA ALA A 95 3.77 7.35 8.98
C ALA A 95 4.72 6.39 8.24
N ILE A 96 4.21 5.26 7.74
CA ILE A 96 4.97 4.35 6.86
C ILE A 96 5.40 5.09 5.59
N GLY A 97 4.51 5.90 5.03
CA GLY A 97 4.79 6.74 3.87
C GLY A 97 5.99 7.67 4.12
N ALA A 98 6.03 8.32 5.28
CA ALA A 98 7.14 9.19 5.65
C ALA A 98 8.45 8.41 5.83
N PHE A 99 8.40 7.23 6.45
CA PHE A 99 9.55 6.34 6.61
C PHE A 99 10.11 5.88 5.26
N LEU A 100 9.26 5.41 4.35
CA LEU A 100 9.68 4.98 3.01
C LEU A 100 10.25 6.14 2.19
N SER A 101 9.69 7.34 2.32
CA SER A 101 10.24 8.56 1.70
C SER A 101 11.64 8.90 2.26
N PHE A 102 11.86 8.75 3.56
CA PHE A 102 13.19 8.90 4.16
C PHE A 102 14.20 7.90 3.59
N ILE A 103 13.82 6.63 3.49
CA ILE A 103 14.69 5.59 2.90
C ILE A 103 14.95 5.89 1.42
N PHE A 104 13.95 6.34 0.66
CA PHE A 104 14.11 6.73 -0.74
C PHE A 104 15.13 7.86 -0.91
N ILE A 105 15.02 8.91 -0.08
CA ILE A 105 15.95 10.06 -0.13
C ILE A 105 17.38 9.62 0.19
N LYS A 106 17.56 8.75 1.18
CA LYS A 106 18.88 8.25 1.60
C LYS A 106 19.52 7.31 0.58
N THR A 107 18.73 6.38 0.02
CA THR A 107 19.25 5.30 -0.84
C THR A 107 19.21 5.65 -2.32
N LYS A 108 18.32 6.56 -2.73
CA LYS A 108 18.03 6.92 -4.13
C LYS A 108 17.71 5.71 -5.01
N SER A 109 17.22 4.63 -4.41
CA SER A 109 16.95 3.34 -5.05
C SER A 109 15.49 2.99 -4.91
N ILE A 110 14.80 2.83 -6.05
CA ILE A 110 13.41 2.40 -6.06
C ILE A 110 13.27 0.94 -5.59
N HIS A 111 14.22 0.09 -5.95
CA HIS A 111 14.21 -1.32 -5.57
C HIS A 111 14.27 -1.53 -4.06
N THR A 112 15.11 -0.74 -3.37
CA THR A 112 15.25 -0.85 -1.92
C THR A 112 13.93 -0.55 -1.21
N VAL A 113 13.23 0.49 -1.65
CA VAL A 113 11.97 0.92 -1.03
C VAL A 113 10.82 -0.01 -1.43
N ALA A 114 10.71 -0.38 -2.70
CA ALA A 114 9.65 -1.24 -3.22
C ALA A 114 9.70 -2.65 -2.64
N ILE A 115 10.90 -3.25 -2.55
CA ILE A 115 11.08 -4.56 -1.92
C ILE A 115 10.76 -4.47 -0.43
N GLY A 116 11.26 -3.44 0.26
CA GLY A 116 10.97 -3.24 1.69
C GLY A 116 9.48 -3.09 1.97
N HIS A 117 8.78 -2.30 1.17
CA HIS A 117 7.33 -2.13 1.25
C HIS A 117 6.59 -3.44 0.94
N GLY A 118 6.95 -4.14 -0.15
CA GLY A 118 6.36 -5.43 -0.47
C GLY A 118 6.56 -6.47 0.66
N LEU A 119 7.74 -6.51 1.28
CA LEU A 119 8.05 -7.41 2.39
C LEU A 119 7.26 -7.04 3.65
N TYR A 120 7.08 -5.74 3.91
CA TYR A 120 6.21 -5.26 4.98
C TYR A 120 4.77 -5.76 4.78
N ASN A 121 4.21 -5.55 3.58
CA ASN A 121 2.86 -6.01 3.25
C ASN A 121 2.71 -7.52 3.39
N PHE A 122 3.71 -8.28 2.90
CA PHE A 122 3.72 -9.73 3.04
C PHE A 122 3.77 -10.17 4.50
N SER A 123 4.59 -9.52 5.34
CA SER A 123 4.73 -9.87 6.76
C SER A 123 3.44 -9.62 7.54
N VAL A 124 2.78 -8.48 7.30
CA VAL A 124 1.49 -8.15 7.93
C VAL A 124 0.43 -9.17 7.54
N LEU A 125 0.32 -9.52 6.25
CA LEU A 125 -0.62 -10.53 5.78
C LEU A 125 -0.30 -11.92 6.34
N LEU A 126 0.96 -12.30 6.41
CA LEU A 126 1.37 -13.58 6.99
C LEU A 126 0.97 -13.68 8.47
N ILE A 127 1.13 -12.61 9.25
CA ILE A 127 0.67 -12.57 10.65
C ILE A 127 -0.86 -12.70 10.71
N ALA A 128 -1.59 -11.99 9.84
CA ALA A 128 -3.05 -12.12 9.76
C ALA A 128 -3.50 -13.55 9.42
N MET A 129 -2.74 -14.28 8.60
CA MET A 129 -3.01 -15.71 8.28
C MET A 129 -2.89 -16.64 9.48
N THR A 130 -2.07 -16.28 10.48
CA THR A 130 -1.88 -17.11 11.68
C THR A 130 -2.98 -16.93 12.73
N GLY A 131 -3.91 -15.98 12.54
CA GLY A 131 -5.00 -15.70 13.49
C GLY A 131 -4.56 -15.10 14.82
N VAL A 132 -3.36 -14.50 14.86
CA VAL A 132 -2.78 -13.86 16.06
C VAL A 132 -3.25 -12.40 16.23
N LEU A 133 -4.03 -11.88 15.27
CA LEU A 133 -4.68 -10.57 15.28
C LEU A 133 -6.18 -10.76 15.07
#